data_AF-A0A3M2DEE3-F1
#
_entry.id   AF-A0A3M2DEE3-F1
#
_cell.length_a   1.000
_cell.length_b   1.000
_cell.length_c   1.000
_cell.angle_alpha   90.00
_cell.angle_beta   90.00
_cell.angle_gamma   90.00
#
_symmetry.space_group_name_H-M   'P 1'
#
loop_
_entity.id
_entity.type
_entity.pdbx_description
1 polymer ?
#
loop_
_entity_poly.entity_id
_entity_poly.type
_entity_poly.pdbx_seq_one_letter_code
_entity_poly.pdbx_strand_id
1 'polypeptide(L)'
;MPAVFLALDDLGLGIQWSDWLEAGGYDVAWSRTPAGPPPESLDRAPAAVILGDAPNELSLEKFARSWRALEPPPAVLALARDAGAARAADAVRAVPLPVSAGAADVCALVRRAIDLRFAAELSQRFALHALGAAGVDATDPVERIIHGARDAPLDIVREALRPRAFEYVSATARVDDLRAARLLDVPAIELALRLTGAITLATAIDSAADPARSARTLWALLCAGAARLTREPPDQTTHERRAVSRARHHIRERLQRLRRGRATYYDVLDVPPDATAAEIGDARARLALRFSPQRLRHLDLGDLAAAVEPLWQQVDKATARLSDASERARYNAWLLAKGVDVAARHRGQPIDRSGAEAEFEAGQLALARGDVAKAVAFFAAAARKYPDHVDYESYLAWARYRADIDRGADRTATALRYRTEVEQLQSGRAPRPRALLALALLCAACRDDGAARWYLEEALAIDPAYEPALRLRARMG
;
A
#
# COMPACT_ATOMS: atom_id res chain seq x y z
N MET A 1 18.54 39.94 -7.09
CA MET A 1 18.53 38.72 -7.91
C MET A 1 18.48 37.49 -7.01
N PRO A 2 17.76 36.42 -7.39
CA PRO A 2 17.81 35.15 -6.69
C PRO A 2 19.18 34.49 -6.88
N ALA A 3 19.78 34.03 -5.78
CA ALA A 3 21.07 33.34 -5.81
C ALA A 3 20.90 31.86 -6.19
N VAL A 4 21.77 31.34 -7.06
CA VAL A 4 21.79 29.93 -7.48
C VAL A 4 23.16 29.35 -7.15
N PHE A 5 23.17 28.23 -6.44
CA PHE A 5 24.41 27.52 -6.10
C PHE A 5 24.60 26.31 -7.01
N LEU A 6 25.73 26.23 -7.70
CA LEU A 6 26.12 25.11 -8.55
C LEU A 6 27.04 24.18 -7.74
N ALA A 7 26.61 22.95 -7.48
CA ALA A 7 27.38 21.91 -6.80
C ALA A 7 27.76 20.80 -7.80
N LEU A 8 28.57 21.16 -8.80
CA LEU A 8 28.91 20.36 -9.97
C LEU A 8 30.41 19.96 -9.97
N ASP A 9 30.71 18.70 -10.28
CA ASP A 9 32.07 18.20 -10.53
C ASP A 9 32.60 18.57 -11.91
N ASP A 10 31.72 18.64 -12.90
CA ASP A 10 32.06 19.01 -14.27
C ASP A 10 32.27 20.52 -14.41
N LEU A 11 33.55 20.93 -14.50
CA LEU A 11 33.95 22.34 -14.69
C LEU A 11 33.36 22.94 -15.97
N GLY A 12 33.30 22.17 -17.06
CA GLY A 12 32.82 22.68 -18.35
C GLY A 12 31.33 23.00 -18.27
N LEU A 13 30.56 22.08 -17.70
CA LEU A 13 29.13 22.29 -17.46
C LEU A 13 28.89 23.43 -16.47
N GLY A 14 29.69 23.52 -15.41
CA GLY A 14 29.61 24.58 -14.40
C GLY A 14 29.80 25.97 -14.98
N ILE A 15 30.84 26.19 -15.80
CA ILE A 15 31.07 27.47 -16.47
C ILE A 15 29.91 27.79 -17.41
N GLN A 16 29.55 26.86 -18.28
CA GLN A 16 28.49 27.05 -19.26
C GLN A 16 27.16 27.44 -18.60
N TRP A 17 26.79 26.78 -17.50
CA TRP A 17 25.54 27.04 -16.80
C TRP A 17 25.60 28.31 -15.95
N SER A 18 26.76 28.70 -15.44
CA SER A 18 26.96 30.02 -14.81
C SER A 18 26.62 31.12 -15.80
N ASP A 19 27.23 31.08 -16.99
CA ASP A 19 26.99 32.07 -18.05
C ASP A 19 25.49 32.15 -18.43
N TRP A 20 24.84 30.99 -18.58
CA TRP A 20 23.41 30.93 -18.91
C TRP A 20 22.52 31.52 -17.81
N LEU A 21 22.79 31.21 -16.55
CA LEU A 21 22.02 31.67 -15.41
C LEU A 21 22.27 33.16 -15.11
N GLU A 22 23.49 33.63 -15.21
CA GLU A 22 23.83 35.06 -15.08
C GLU A 22 23.13 35.88 -16.17
N ALA A 23 23.16 35.42 -17.43
CA ALA A 23 22.40 36.02 -18.52
C ALA A 23 20.88 35.97 -18.27
N GLY A 24 20.40 34.97 -17.52
CA GLY A 24 19.02 34.83 -17.06
C GLY A 24 18.64 35.70 -15.85
N GLY A 25 19.58 36.48 -15.30
CA GLY A 25 19.35 37.36 -14.16
C GLY A 25 19.51 36.71 -12.78
N TYR A 26 20.24 35.59 -12.69
CA TYR A 26 20.58 34.92 -11.44
C TYR A 26 21.96 35.33 -10.94
N ASP A 27 22.15 35.29 -9.62
CA ASP A 27 23.45 35.50 -8.96
C ASP A 27 24.07 34.12 -8.67
N VAL A 28 25.16 33.76 -9.33
CA VAL A 28 25.65 32.38 -9.36
C VAL A 28 26.90 32.21 -8.50
N ALA A 29 26.85 31.22 -7.59
CA ALA A 29 28.00 30.75 -6.84
C ALA A 29 28.28 29.28 -7.19
N TRP A 30 29.55 28.87 -7.22
CA TRP A 30 29.93 27.52 -7.64
C TRP A 30 30.94 26.88 -6.68
N SER A 31 30.81 25.56 -6.50
CA SER A 31 31.79 24.73 -5.80
C SER A 31 32.12 23.47 -6.62
N ARG A 32 33.41 23.09 -6.60
CA ARG A 32 33.95 21.87 -7.22
C ARG A 32 33.64 20.60 -6.44
N THR A 33 33.04 20.69 -5.25
CA THR A 33 32.64 19.50 -4.48
C THR A 33 31.27 19.04 -5.00
N PRO A 34 31.19 17.99 -5.83
CA PRO A 34 29.92 17.54 -6.41
C PRO A 34 28.97 17.09 -5.31
N ALA A 35 27.70 17.48 -5.45
CA ALA A 35 26.61 16.99 -4.61
C ALA A 35 27.01 16.96 -3.12
N GLY A 36 27.61 18.02 -2.58
CA GLY A 36 28.00 18.07 -1.16
C GLY A 36 26.85 18.55 -0.26
N PRO A 37 26.98 18.45 1.08
CA PRO A 37 26.18 19.29 1.98
C PRO A 37 26.46 20.78 1.69
N PRO A 38 25.61 21.71 2.16
CA PRO A 38 25.91 23.13 2.12
C PRO A 38 27.30 23.41 2.72
N PRO A 39 28.11 24.31 2.12
CA PRO A 39 29.38 24.70 2.72
C PRO A 39 29.12 25.41 4.07
N GLU A 40 30.09 25.32 4.99
CA GLU A 40 29.96 25.86 6.35
C GLU A 40 29.66 27.37 6.37
N SER A 41 30.21 28.10 5.41
CA SER A 41 29.92 29.52 5.19
C SER A 41 29.36 29.74 3.79
N LEU A 42 28.08 30.12 3.72
CA LEU A 42 27.46 30.70 2.54
C LEU A 42 27.29 32.20 2.78
N ASP A 43 27.81 33.04 1.89
CA ASP A 43 27.63 34.50 1.98
C ASP A 43 26.14 34.89 1.99
N ARG A 44 25.32 34.10 1.30
CA ARG A 44 23.88 34.24 1.23
C ARG A 44 23.21 32.88 1.03
N ALA A 45 22.04 32.68 1.65
CA ALA A 45 21.21 31.51 1.40
C ALA A 45 20.75 31.50 -0.08
N PRO A 46 21.04 30.43 -0.85
CA PRO A 46 20.62 30.37 -2.24
C PRO A 46 19.10 30.19 -2.35
N ALA A 47 18.53 30.71 -3.44
CA ALA A 47 17.15 30.42 -3.82
C ALA A 47 17.00 29.04 -4.47
N ALA A 48 18.06 28.55 -5.12
CA ALA A 48 18.15 27.23 -5.72
C ALA A 48 19.56 26.64 -5.63
N VAL A 49 19.65 25.32 -5.57
CA VAL A 49 20.89 24.55 -5.71
C VAL A 49 20.75 23.54 -6.83
N ILE A 50 21.77 23.43 -7.68
CA ILE A 50 21.90 22.40 -8.71
C ILE A 50 22.94 21.39 -8.25
N LEU A 51 22.50 20.18 -7.95
CA LEU A 51 23.34 19.06 -7.55
C LEU A 51 23.85 18.32 -8.78
N GLY A 52 25.17 18.11 -8.81
CA GLY A 52 25.87 17.29 -9.80
C GLY A 52 25.53 15.81 -9.69
N ASP A 53 26.31 14.98 -10.37
CA ASP A 53 26.07 13.54 -10.40
C ASP A 53 26.25 12.94 -8.99
N ALA A 54 25.19 12.32 -8.46
CA ALA A 54 25.26 11.57 -7.22
C ALA A 54 25.52 10.10 -7.55
N PRO A 55 26.47 9.43 -6.87
CA PRO A 55 26.87 8.06 -7.22
C PRO A 55 25.72 7.04 -7.02
N ASN A 56 24.70 7.39 -6.23
CA ASN A 56 23.46 6.63 -6.08
C ASN A 56 22.34 7.50 -5.46
N GLU A 57 21.12 6.97 -5.45
CA GLU A 57 19.91 7.59 -4.89
C GLU A 57 20.05 7.97 -3.41
N LEU A 58 20.67 7.12 -2.58
CA LEU A 58 20.87 7.37 -1.15
C LEU A 58 21.74 8.61 -0.90
N SER A 59 22.76 8.81 -1.75
CA SER A 59 23.63 9.97 -1.65
C SER A 59 22.85 11.24 -2.02
N LEU A 60 22.11 11.20 -3.12
CA LEU A 60 21.27 12.31 -3.56
C LEU A 60 20.25 12.71 -2.49
N GLU A 61 19.60 11.74 -1.84
CA GLU A 61 18.63 11.99 -0.76
C GLU A 61 19.28 12.72 0.41
N LYS A 62 20.45 12.24 0.86
CA LYS A 62 21.21 12.86 1.95
C LYS A 62 21.52 14.32 1.64
N PHE A 63 22.02 14.60 0.43
CA PHE A 63 22.42 15.96 0.05
C PHE A 63 21.22 16.89 -0.14
N ALA A 64 20.17 16.43 -0.83
CA ALA A 64 18.92 17.19 -0.97
C ALA A 64 18.33 17.55 0.39
N ARG A 65 18.38 16.64 1.37
CA ARG A 65 17.95 16.90 2.75
C ARG A 65 18.81 17.95 3.45
N SER A 66 20.14 17.86 3.34
CA SER A 66 21.06 18.85 3.92
C SER A 66 20.82 20.25 3.36
N TRP A 67 20.63 20.40 2.05
CA TRP A 67 20.32 21.68 1.43
C TRP A 67 18.97 22.24 1.87
N ARG A 68 17.94 21.39 1.98
CA ARG A 68 16.63 21.80 2.49
C ARG A 68 16.65 22.22 3.95
N ALA A 69 17.66 21.86 4.75
CA ALA A 69 17.77 22.29 6.13
C ALA A 69 18.14 23.79 6.28
N LEU A 70 18.60 24.45 5.21
CA LEU A 70 18.84 25.89 5.20
C LEU A 70 17.55 26.69 5.39
N GLU A 71 17.71 27.94 5.82
CA GLU A 71 16.62 28.87 6.10
C GLU A 71 16.83 30.18 5.31
N PRO A 72 15.98 30.51 4.31
CA PRO A 72 14.89 29.67 3.76
C PRO A 72 15.42 28.42 3.02
N PRO A 73 14.60 27.36 2.86
CA PRO A 73 15.00 26.18 2.11
C PRO A 73 15.11 26.51 0.60
N PRO A 74 16.25 26.23 -0.06
CA PRO A 74 16.43 26.42 -1.49
C PRO A 74 15.62 25.39 -2.30
N ALA A 75 15.34 25.73 -3.55
CA ALA A 75 14.95 24.74 -4.55
C ALA A 75 16.10 23.75 -4.77
N VAL A 76 15.80 22.46 -4.94
CA VAL A 76 16.83 21.46 -5.26
C VAL A 76 16.59 20.95 -6.66
N LEU A 77 17.57 21.08 -7.53
CA LEU A 77 17.63 20.49 -8.85
C LEU A 77 18.74 19.45 -8.87
N ALA A 78 18.59 18.41 -9.68
CA ALA A 78 19.59 17.36 -9.82
C ALA A 78 19.85 17.05 -11.30
N LEU A 79 21.13 16.91 -11.66
CA LEU A 79 21.50 16.50 -13.01
C LEU A 79 20.87 15.14 -13.36
N ALA A 80 20.23 15.07 -14.52
CA ALA A 80 19.63 13.85 -15.04
C ALA A 80 20.27 13.48 -16.38
N ARG A 81 21.29 12.61 -16.35
CA ARG A 81 21.96 12.11 -17.57
C ARG A 81 21.13 11.05 -18.29
N ASP A 82 20.30 10.33 -17.55
CA ASP A 82 19.44 9.28 -18.07
C ASP A 82 18.12 9.19 -17.28
N ALA A 83 17.25 8.27 -17.69
CA ALA A 83 15.96 8.05 -17.03
C ALA A 83 16.08 7.50 -15.60
N GLY A 84 17.19 6.84 -15.25
CA GLY A 84 17.48 6.39 -13.89
C GLY A 84 17.75 7.57 -12.96
N ALA A 85 18.64 8.47 -13.38
CA ALA A 85 18.97 9.70 -12.64
C ALA A 85 17.73 10.61 -12.49
N ALA A 86 16.92 10.74 -13.54
CA ALA A 86 15.66 11.49 -13.47
C ALA A 86 14.71 10.90 -12.40
N ARG A 87 14.56 9.56 -12.35
CA ARG A 87 13.76 8.89 -11.32
C ARG A 87 14.32 9.08 -9.91
N ALA A 88 15.65 9.05 -9.74
CA ALA A 88 16.28 9.30 -8.45
C ALA A 88 16.05 10.75 -7.99
N ALA A 89 16.12 11.72 -8.90
CA ALA A 89 15.77 13.12 -8.62
C ALA A 89 14.31 13.25 -8.16
N ASP A 90 13.37 12.65 -8.91
CA ASP A 90 11.95 12.64 -8.55
C ASP A 90 11.71 12.00 -7.17
N ALA A 91 12.39 10.88 -6.87
CA ALA A 91 12.28 10.17 -5.60
C ALA A 91 12.66 11.06 -4.39
N VAL A 92 13.67 11.92 -4.57
CA VAL A 92 14.10 12.88 -3.53
C VAL A 92 13.40 14.24 -3.64
N ARG A 93 12.40 14.38 -4.52
CA ARG A 93 11.67 15.64 -4.81
C ARG A 93 12.57 16.77 -5.33
N ALA A 94 13.64 16.43 -6.04
CA ALA A 94 14.47 17.38 -6.78
C ALA A 94 13.92 17.52 -8.20
N VAL A 95 14.02 18.71 -8.81
CA VAL A 95 13.65 18.89 -10.21
C VAL A 95 14.75 18.26 -11.08
N PRO A 96 14.43 17.23 -11.90
CA PRO A 96 15.42 16.66 -12.80
C PRO A 96 15.80 17.68 -13.87
N LEU A 97 17.10 17.87 -14.05
CA LEU A 97 17.67 18.82 -15.00
C LEU A 97 18.48 18.05 -16.06
N PRO A 98 17.95 17.86 -17.29
CA PRO A 98 18.65 17.14 -18.34
C PRO A 98 19.97 17.83 -18.70
N VAL A 99 21.05 17.06 -18.82
CA VAL A 99 22.37 17.63 -19.22
C VAL A 99 22.34 18.21 -20.64
N SER A 100 21.43 17.73 -21.49
CA SER A 100 21.20 18.25 -22.83
C SER A 100 20.28 19.48 -22.90
N ALA A 101 19.80 20.00 -21.75
CA ALA A 101 18.93 21.17 -21.73
C ALA A 101 19.66 22.42 -22.24
N GLY A 102 18.98 23.24 -23.06
CA GLY A 102 19.53 24.52 -23.50
C GLY A 102 19.40 25.61 -22.44
N ALA A 103 20.06 26.76 -22.67
CA ALA A 103 20.04 27.90 -21.74
C ALA A 103 18.63 28.33 -21.30
N ALA A 104 17.69 28.43 -22.24
CA ALA A 104 16.31 28.81 -21.96
C ALA A 104 15.59 27.79 -21.06
N ASP A 105 15.80 26.49 -21.31
CA ASP A 105 15.20 25.41 -20.52
C ASP A 105 15.77 25.38 -19.10
N VAL A 106 17.09 25.54 -18.95
CA VAL A 106 17.75 25.61 -17.64
C VAL A 106 17.17 26.76 -16.81
N CYS A 107 17.11 27.97 -17.39
CA CYS A 107 16.54 29.15 -16.72
C CYS A 107 15.06 28.97 -16.35
N ALA A 108 14.26 28.34 -17.22
CA ALA A 108 12.85 28.05 -16.96
C ALA A 108 12.66 27.01 -15.85
N LEU A 109 13.47 25.94 -15.85
CA LEU A 109 13.44 24.90 -14.83
C LEU A 109 13.89 25.44 -13.46
N VAL A 110 14.94 26.27 -13.41
CA VAL A 110 15.38 26.93 -12.17
C VAL A 110 14.29 27.86 -11.62
N ARG A 111 13.66 28.67 -12.48
CA ARG A 111 12.55 29.54 -12.06
C ARG A 111 11.39 28.73 -11.47
N ARG A 112 10.95 27.71 -12.19
CA ARG A 112 9.88 26.82 -11.73
C ARG A 112 10.24 26.11 -10.42
N ALA A 113 11.49 25.66 -10.28
CA ALA A 113 11.97 25.02 -9.07
C ALA A 113 11.95 26.00 -7.88
N ILE A 114 12.34 27.25 -8.10
CA ILE A 114 12.26 28.34 -7.11
C ILE A 114 10.82 28.57 -6.66
N ASP A 115 9.88 28.67 -7.61
CA ASP A 115 8.47 28.91 -7.32
C ASP A 115 7.83 27.75 -6.53
N LEU A 116 8.32 26.52 -6.74
CA LEU A 116 7.80 25.31 -6.11
C LEU A 116 8.66 24.79 -4.95
N ARG A 117 9.72 25.49 -4.54
CA ARG A 117 10.68 24.98 -3.53
C ARG A 117 10.04 24.63 -2.20
N PHE A 118 8.94 25.30 -1.86
CA PHE A 118 8.20 25.06 -0.62
C PHE A 118 7.25 23.86 -0.68
N ALA A 119 7.12 23.20 -1.84
CA ALA A 119 6.38 21.96 -2.00
C ALA A 119 7.17 20.71 -1.59
N ALA A 120 8.47 20.85 -1.33
CA ALA A 120 9.35 19.70 -1.10
C ALA A 120 8.99 18.90 0.17
N GLU A 121 8.40 19.53 1.19
CA GLU A 121 8.09 18.88 2.46
C GLU A 121 6.74 19.36 3.04
N LEU A 122 6.04 18.46 3.73
CA LEU A 122 4.81 18.77 4.46
C LEU A 122 5.14 19.07 5.92
N SER A 123 5.70 20.26 6.18
CA SER A 123 6.05 20.70 7.52
C SER A 123 5.65 22.16 7.77
N GLN A 124 5.50 22.53 9.03
CA GLN A 124 5.11 23.90 9.42
C GLN A 124 6.04 24.96 8.82
N ARG A 125 7.36 24.68 8.84
CA ARG A 125 8.37 25.58 8.30
C ARG A 125 8.15 25.87 6.82
N PHE A 126 8.02 24.83 6.00
CA PHE A 126 7.77 24.97 4.57
C PHE A 126 6.44 25.67 4.27
N ALA A 127 5.41 25.38 5.06
CA ALA A 127 4.11 26.04 4.92
C ALA A 127 4.18 27.54 5.23
N LEU A 128 4.83 27.94 6.32
CA LEU A 128 4.98 29.36 6.67
C LEU A 128 5.75 30.13 5.60
N HIS A 129 6.80 29.55 5.03
CA HIS A 129 7.50 30.15 3.89
C HIS A 129 6.64 30.26 2.64
N ALA A 130 5.89 29.21 2.29
CA ALA A 130 4.97 29.23 1.17
C ALA A 130 3.90 30.33 1.30
N LEU A 131 3.52 30.65 2.53
CA LEU A 131 2.56 31.71 2.86
C LEU A 131 3.20 33.09 3.03
N GLY A 132 4.52 33.22 2.88
CA GLY A 132 5.24 34.48 3.12
C GLY A 132 5.23 34.94 4.58
N ALA A 133 4.96 34.02 5.51
CA ALA A 133 4.77 34.29 6.94
C ALA A 133 5.96 33.85 7.81
N ALA A 134 7.06 33.40 7.19
CA ALA A 134 8.27 33.01 7.91
C ALA A 134 8.97 34.24 8.53
N GLY A 135 9.55 34.07 9.72
CA GLY A 135 10.32 35.11 10.42
C GLY A 135 9.49 36.19 11.13
N VAL A 136 8.18 36.22 10.95
CA VAL A 136 7.29 37.04 11.79
C VAL A 136 7.07 36.25 13.07
N ASP A 137 7.46 36.78 14.23
CA ASP A 137 7.17 36.20 15.55
C ASP A 137 5.68 35.89 15.65
N ALA A 138 5.34 34.62 15.43
CA ALA A 138 3.99 34.11 15.48
C ALA A 138 3.79 33.57 16.87
N THR A 139 2.83 34.13 17.59
CA THR A 139 2.33 33.52 18.82
C THR A 139 1.76 32.12 18.56
N ASP A 140 1.22 31.85 17.35
CA ASP A 140 0.86 30.49 16.91
C ASP A 140 1.11 30.27 15.39
N PRO A 141 2.12 29.45 15.00
CA PRO A 141 2.38 29.13 13.60
C PRO A 141 1.25 28.31 12.95
N VAL A 142 0.50 27.53 13.71
CA VAL A 142 -0.56 26.66 13.17
C VAL A 142 -1.78 27.47 12.77
N GLU A 143 -2.20 28.42 13.60
CA GLU A 143 -3.28 29.36 13.26
C GLU A 143 -3.00 30.06 11.92
N ARG A 144 -1.75 30.55 11.73
CA ARG A 144 -1.33 31.17 10.47
C ARG A 144 -1.39 30.23 9.28
N ILE A 145 -0.95 28.98 9.44
CA ILE A 145 -1.03 27.97 8.37
C ILE A 145 -2.48 27.70 8.00
N ILE A 146 -3.38 27.49 8.97
CA ILE A 146 -4.79 27.18 8.73
C ILE A 146 -5.51 28.34 8.02
N HIS A 147 -5.30 29.58 8.47
CA HIS A 147 -5.93 30.74 7.83
C HIS A 147 -5.32 31.06 6.47
N GLY A 148 -3.99 31.11 6.37
CA GLY A 148 -3.28 31.45 5.13
C GLY A 148 -3.45 30.42 4.03
N ALA A 149 -3.67 29.14 4.36
CA ALA A 149 -3.82 28.07 3.38
C ALA A 149 -4.98 28.29 2.40
N ARG A 150 -6.01 29.08 2.77
CA ARG A 150 -7.14 29.41 1.88
C ARG A 150 -6.68 30.12 0.59
N ASP A 151 -5.64 30.93 0.72
CA ASP A 151 -5.05 31.72 -0.36
C ASP A 151 -3.73 31.14 -0.87
N ALA A 152 -3.31 29.98 -0.35
CA ALA A 152 -2.08 29.33 -0.77
C ALA A 152 -2.08 29.08 -2.29
N PRO A 153 -0.96 29.33 -2.99
CA PRO A 153 -0.81 29.01 -4.40
C PRO A 153 -1.09 27.53 -4.66
N LEU A 154 -2.07 27.25 -5.53
CA LEU A 154 -2.55 25.88 -5.73
C LEU A 154 -1.46 24.98 -6.34
N ASP A 155 -0.53 25.55 -7.11
CA ASP A 155 0.57 24.79 -7.70
C ASP A 155 1.55 24.26 -6.65
N ILE A 156 1.85 25.06 -5.61
CA ILE A 156 2.66 24.61 -4.46
C ILE A 156 1.94 23.48 -3.73
N VAL A 157 0.64 23.66 -3.46
CA VAL A 157 -0.18 22.66 -2.76
C VAL A 157 -0.24 21.36 -3.55
N ARG A 158 -0.54 21.41 -4.84
CA ARG A 158 -0.61 20.24 -5.71
C ARG A 158 0.74 19.53 -5.77
N GLU A 159 1.82 20.27 -5.96
CA GLU A 159 3.16 19.69 -6.03
C GLU A 159 3.56 19.02 -4.72
N ALA A 160 3.16 19.59 -3.57
CA ALA A 160 3.47 19.02 -2.26
C ALA A 160 2.73 17.70 -1.99
N LEU A 161 1.47 17.63 -2.42
CA LEU A 161 0.55 16.51 -2.18
C LEU A 161 0.67 15.39 -3.23
N ARG A 162 1.00 15.71 -4.49
CA ARG A 162 1.04 14.77 -5.62
C ARG A 162 1.84 13.48 -5.34
N PRO A 163 3.06 13.50 -4.77
CA PRO A 163 3.82 12.27 -4.50
C PRO A 163 3.18 11.38 -3.42
N ARG A 164 2.19 11.91 -2.69
CA ARG A 164 1.48 11.25 -1.59
C ARG A 164 0.04 10.93 -1.96
N ALA A 165 -0.34 11.08 -3.24
CA ALA A 165 -1.71 10.91 -3.72
C ALA A 165 -2.33 9.57 -3.28
N PHE A 166 -1.55 8.49 -3.27
CA PHE A 166 -1.99 7.14 -2.90
C PHE A 166 -1.73 6.77 -1.43
N GLU A 167 -1.26 7.69 -0.59
CA GLU A 167 -1.13 7.46 0.85
C GLU A 167 -2.47 7.68 1.55
N TYR A 168 -2.78 6.84 2.53
CA TYR A 168 -3.97 6.92 3.37
C TYR A 168 -3.84 8.08 4.34
N VAL A 169 -4.90 8.88 4.43
CA VAL A 169 -4.94 10.07 5.27
C VAL A 169 -5.83 9.84 6.48
N SER A 170 -5.29 10.11 7.68
CA SER A 170 -6.07 10.05 8.93
C SER A 170 -5.92 11.32 9.75
N ALA A 171 -7.02 11.77 10.36
CA ALA A 171 -6.98 12.84 11.35
C ALA A 171 -6.19 12.41 12.60
N THR A 172 -5.50 13.36 13.22
CA THR A 172 -4.88 13.20 14.54
C THR A 172 -5.74 13.89 15.60
N ALA A 173 -5.43 13.68 16.89
CA ALA A 173 -6.13 14.35 17.99
C ALA A 173 -6.06 15.89 17.89
N ARG A 174 -5.06 16.43 17.19
CA ARG A 174 -4.89 17.87 17.01
C ARG A 174 -6.02 18.51 16.21
N VAL A 175 -6.80 17.75 15.42
CA VAL A 175 -8.01 18.29 14.76
C VAL A 175 -9.03 18.80 15.78
N ASP A 176 -9.18 18.11 16.91
CA ASP A 176 -10.11 18.50 17.96
C ASP A 176 -9.66 19.80 18.64
N ASP A 177 -8.34 19.98 18.83
CA ASP A 177 -7.76 21.22 19.33
C ASP A 177 -8.06 22.40 18.38
N LEU A 178 -7.85 22.21 17.07
CA LEU A 178 -8.14 23.24 16.06
C LEU A 178 -9.63 23.58 15.99
N ARG A 179 -10.51 22.58 16.17
CA ARG A 179 -11.96 22.77 16.24
C ARG A 179 -12.35 23.55 17.50
N ALA A 180 -11.79 23.21 18.66
CA ALA A 180 -12.05 23.89 19.92
C ALA A 180 -11.60 25.36 19.87
N ALA A 181 -10.47 25.63 19.23
CA ALA A 181 -9.95 26.96 18.95
C ALA A 181 -10.72 27.70 17.82
N ARG A 182 -11.72 27.07 17.19
CA ARG A 182 -12.51 27.62 16.07
C ARG A 182 -11.68 28.03 14.85
N LEU A 183 -10.56 27.36 14.64
CA LEU A 183 -9.68 27.60 13.49
C LEU A 183 -10.20 26.93 12.22
N LEU A 184 -10.99 25.85 12.36
CA LEU A 184 -11.59 25.14 11.24
C LEU A 184 -12.99 25.68 10.91
N ASP A 185 -13.23 25.96 9.63
CA ASP A 185 -14.58 26.25 9.13
C ASP A 185 -15.38 24.95 8.90
N VAL A 186 -16.68 25.08 8.59
CA VAL A 186 -17.57 23.92 8.43
C VAL A 186 -17.07 22.93 7.37
N PRO A 187 -16.68 23.36 6.16
CA PRO A 187 -16.12 22.44 5.16
C PRO A 187 -14.83 21.74 5.60
N ALA A 188 -13.94 22.42 6.34
CA ALA A 188 -12.74 21.81 6.87
C ALA A 188 -13.04 20.75 7.95
N ILE A 189 -14.04 21.00 8.80
CA ILE A 189 -14.52 20.02 9.80
C ILE A 189 -15.10 18.78 9.09
N GLU A 190 -15.96 18.98 8.09
CA GLU A 190 -16.54 17.88 7.31
C GLU A 190 -15.45 17.05 6.61
N LEU A 191 -14.45 17.72 6.01
CA LEU A 191 -13.30 17.04 5.43
C LEU A 191 -12.52 16.24 6.47
N ALA A 192 -12.24 16.84 7.64
CA ALA A 192 -11.50 16.18 8.72
C ALA A 192 -12.21 14.93 9.25
N LEU A 193 -13.54 14.96 9.37
CA LEU A 193 -14.36 13.81 9.77
C LEU A 193 -14.26 12.63 8.78
N ARG A 194 -13.97 12.91 7.51
CA ARG A 194 -13.78 11.90 6.46
C ARG A 194 -12.37 11.32 6.44
N LEU A 195 -11.40 11.91 7.15
CA LEU A 195 -10.02 11.43 7.23
C LEU A 195 -9.95 10.24 8.20
N THR A 196 -10.66 9.18 7.85
CA THR A 196 -10.75 7.98 8.64
C THR A 196 -9.57 7.07 8.40
N GLY A 197 -8.56 7.37 7.58
CA GLY A 197 -7.48 6.44 7.26
C GLY A 197 -7.88 5.26 6.36
N ALA A 198 -9.15 5.16 5.97
CA ALA A 198 -9.62 4.17 4.99
C ALA A 198 -9.61 4.71 3.55
N ILE A 199 -9.37 6.02 3.37
CA ILE A 199 -9.26 6.67 2.07
C ILE A 199 -7.87 7.29 1.89
N THR A 200 -7.43 7.33 0.65
CA THR A 200 -6.22 7.98 0.18
C THR A 200 -6.40 9.48 0.06
N LEU A 201 -5.28 10.19 0.03
CA LEU A 201 -5.24 11.63 -0.15
C LEU A 201 -5.95 12.07 -1.45
N ALA A 202 -5.72 11.36 -2.56
CA ALA A 202 -6.36 11.65 -3.85
C ALA A 202 -7.89 11.52 -3.74
N THR A 203 -8.38 10.40 -3.21
CA THR A 203 -9.83 10.20 -3.05
C THR A 203 -10.44 11.23 -2.11
N ALA A 204 -9.77 11.62 -1.02
CA ALA A 204 -10.25 12.67 -0.13
C ALA A 204 -10.43 14.02 -0.86
N ILE A 205 -9.55 14.35 -1.81
CA ILE A 205 -9.61 15.56 -2.63
C ILE A 205 -10.67 15.45 -3.72
N ASP A 206 -10.65 14.37 -4.51
CA ASP A 206 -11.48 14.21 -5.71
C ASP A 206 -12.96 14.02 -5.41
N SER A 207 -13.29 13.50 -4.22
CA SER A 207 -14.66 13.30 -3.78
C SER A 207 -15.22 14.46 -2.95
N ALA A 208 -14.50 15.59 -2.90
CA ALA A 208 -15.01 16.81 -2.29
C ALA A 208 -15.75 17.69 -3.32
N ALA A 209 -16.70 18.49 -2.85
CA ALA A 209 -17.43 19.42 -3.72
C ALA A 209 -16.51 20.49 -4.35
N ASP A 210 -15.45 20.89 -3.63
CA ASP A 210 -14.40 21.78 -4.11
C ASP A 210 -13.03 21.13 -3.88
N PRO A 211 -12.48 20.44 -4.91
CA PRO A 211 -11.17 19.78 -4.81
C PRO A 211 -10.03 20.74 -4.53
N ALA A 212 -10.06 21.97 -5.05
CA ALA A 212 -8.98 22.95 -4.85
C ALA A 212 -8.92 23.43 -3.40
N ARG A 213 -10.08 23.77 -2.82
CA ARG A 213 -10.18 24.12 -1.39
C ARG A 213 -9.82 22.94 -0.49
N SER A 214 -10.24 21.73 -0.86
CA SER A 214 -9.95 20.52 -0.08
C SER A 214 -8.47 20.18 -0.09
N ALA A 215 -7.78 20.33 -1.23
CA ALA A 215 -6.34 20.18 -1.34
C ALA A 215 -5.59 21.18 -0.44
N ARG A 216 -5.98 22.46 -0.46
CA ARG A 216 -5.41 23.49 0.43
C ARG A 216 -5.63 23.17 1.91
N THR A 217 -6.83 22.74 2.27
CA THR A 217 -7.19 22.38 3.64
C THR A 217 -6.37 21.16 4.09
N LEU A 218 -6.27 20.11 3.28
CA LEU A 218 -5.46 18.94 3.57
C LEU A 218 -3.98 19.27 3.72
N TRP A 219 -3.43 20.09 2.82
CA TRP A 219 -2.07 20.58 2.94
C TRP A 219 -1.84 21.31 4.27
N ALA A 220 -2.75 22.20 4.67
CA ALA A 220 -2.67 22.91 5.93
C ALA A 220 -2.73 21.96 7.14
N LEU A 221 -3.68 21.02 7.16
CA LEU A 221 -3.82 20.03 8.23
C LEU A 221 -2.59 19.13 8.35
N LEU A 222 -2.00 18.71 7.22
CA LEU A 222 -0.78 17.91 7.19
C LEU A 222 0.42 18.68 7.73
N CYS A 223 0.64 19.92 7.25
CA CYS A 223 1.71 20.78 7.72
C CYS A 223 1.56 21.14 9.21
N ALA A 224 0.32 21.30 9.70
CA ALA A 224 0.01 21.53 11.11
C ALA A 224 0.16 20.29 12.00
N GLY A 225 0.28 19.09 11.43
CA GLY A 225 0.27 17.81 12.16
C GLY A 225 -1.12 17.39 12.66
N ALA A 226 -2.18 18.01 12.14
CA ALA A 226 -3.57 17.64 12.38
C ALA A 226 -4.04 16.47 11.49
N ALA A 227 -3.30 16.15 10.43
CA ALA A 227 -3.47 14.93 9.68
C ALA A 227 -2.13 14.19 9.55
N ARG A 228 -2.20 12.88 9.33
CA ARG A 228 -1.04 12.02 9.04
C ARG A 228 -1.28 11.18 7.81
N LEU A 229 -0.21 10.89 7.08
CA LEU A 229 -0.21 10.02 5.91
C LEU A 229 0.48 8.69 6.21
N THR A 230 -0.06 7.61 5.68
CA THR A 230 0.54 6.27 5.77
C THR A 230 0.37 5.52 4.45
N ARG A 231 1.36 4.69 4.06
CA ARG A 231 1.28 3.89 2.83
C ARG A 231 0.23 2.77 2.89
N GLU A 232 -0.08 2.32 4.10
CA GLU A 232 -1.16 1.38 4.39
C GLU A 232 -2.20 2.06 5.28
N PRO A 233 -3.47 1.63 5.25
CA PRO A 233 -4.47 2.07 6.20
C PRO A 233 -3.92 1.95 7.64
N PRO A 234 -3.92 3.04 8.42
CA PRO A 234 -3.29 3.05 9.72
C PRO A 234 -4.19 2.36 10.72
N ASP A 235 -3.64 1.41 11.50
CA ASP A 235 -4.38 0.60 12.46
C ASP A 235 -5.61 -0.15 11.88
N GLN A 236 -6.00 -1.24 12.52
CA GLN A 236 -7.10 -2.09 12.06
C GLN A 236 -8.32 -1.96 12.99
N THR A 237 -8.53 -0.77 13.55
CA THR A 237 -9.54 -0.54 14.62
C THR A 237 -10.96 -0.39 14.08
N THR A 238 -11.14 0.24 12.92
CA THR A 238 -12.45 0.39 12.27
C THR A 238 -12.71 -0.72 11.26
N HIS A 239 -13.99 -1.00 11.00
CA HIS A 239 -14.39 -2.01 10.00
C HIS A 239 -13.87 -1.64 8.59
N GLU A 240 -13.98 -0.37 8.20
CA GLU A 240 -13.54 0.12 6.89
C GLU A 240 -12.02 -0.04 6.69
N ARG A 241 -11.21 0.40 7.66
CA ARG A 241 -9.74 0.24 7.61
C ARG A 241 -9.34 -1.22 7.48
N ARG A 242 -9.99 -2.11 8.23
CA ARG A 242 -9.79 -3.56 8.13
C ARG A 242 -10.12 -4.08 6.75
N ALA A 243 -11.27 -3.69 6.19
CA ALA A 243 -11.70 -4.14 4.87
C ALA A 243 -10.69 -3.71 3.79
N VAL A 244 -10.25 -2.45 3.79
CA VAL A 244 -9.25 -1.93 2.85
C VAL A 244 -7.90 -2.62 3.04
N SER A 245 -7.39 -2.69 4.27
CA SER A 245 -6.09 -3.30 4.58
C SER A 245 -6.04 -4.77 4.14
N ARG A 246 -7.07 -5.56 4.45
CA ARG A 246 -7.18 -6.95 4.00
C ARG A 246 -7.25 -7.06 2.48
N ALA A 247 -8.10 -6.27 1.83
CA ALA A 247 -8.23 -6.29 0.37
C ALA A 247 -6.89 -6.01 -0.32
N ARG A 248 -6.17 -4.97 0.11
CA ARG A 248 -4.82 -4.64 -0.38
C ARG A 248 -3.85 -5.80 -0.17
N HIS A 249 -3.82 -6.37 1.02
CA HIS A 249 -2.96 -7.51 1.33
C HIS A 249 -3.25 -8.71 0.42
N HIS A 250 -4.52 -9.11 0.28
CA HIS A 250 -4.91 -10.22 -0.59
C HIS A 250 -4.55 -9.94 -2.06
N ILE A 251 -4.73 -8.72 -2.57
CA ILE A 251 -4.36 -8.36 -3.95
C ILE A 251 -2.84 -8.51 -4.16
N ARG A 252 -2.02 -7.99 -3.23
CA ARG A 252 -0.55 -8.11 -3.34
C ARG A 252 -0.08 -9.54 -3.32
N GLU A 253 -0.54 -10.32 -2.36
CA GLU A 253 -0.16 -11.73 -2.23
C GLU A 253 -0.56 -12.52 -3.47
N ARG A 254 -1.75 -12.22 -4.04
CA ARG A 254 -2.18 -12.83 -5.29
C ARG A 254 -1.29 -12.45 -6.47
N LEU A 255 -1.01 -11.15 -6.66
CA LEU A 255 -0.11 -10.69 -7.71
C LEU A 255 1.28 -11.32 -7.59
N GLN A 256 1.82 -11.39 -6.37
CA GLN A 256 3.11 -11.98 -6.09
C GLN A 256 3.12 -13.48 -6.40
N ARG A 257 2.09 -14.22 -5.99
CA ARG A 257 1.90 -15.65 -6.26
C ARG A 257 1.83 -15.93 -7.76
N LEU A 258 1.03 -15.15 -8.49
CA LEU A 258 0.86 -15.33 -9.94
C LEU A 258 2.14 -15.00 -10.72
N ARG A 259 2.95 -14.02 -10.25
CA ARG A 259 4.24 -13.66 -10.85
C ARG A 259 5.34 -14.71 -10.61
N ARG A 260 5.46 -15.25 -9.40
CA ARG A 260 6.56 -16.16 -9.02
C ARG A 260 6.59 -17.48 -9.78
N GLY A 261 5.43 -17.99 -10.22
CA GLY A 261 5.29 -19.40 -10.56
C GLY A 261 5.05 -19.78 -12.02
N ARG A 262 5.07 -18.83 -12.97
CA ARG A 262 4.43 -18.99 -14.30
C ARG A 262 3.03 -19.60 -14.14
N ALA A 263 2.17 -18.93 -13.36
CA ALA A 263 0.88 -19.47 -12.96
C ALA A 263 0.07 -19.97 -14.16
N THR A 264 -0.44 -21.18 -14.03
CA THR A 264 -1.38 -21.79 -14.98
C THR A 264 -2.80 -21.30 -14.71
N TYR A 265 -3.75 -21.59 -15.60
CA TYR A 265 -5.17 -21.29 -15.35
C TYR A 265 -5.74 -22.04 -14.15
N TYR A 266 -5.16 -23.19 -13.79
CA TYR A 266 -5.51 -23.91 -12.56
C TYR A 266 -5.05 -23.14 -11.31
N ASP A 267 -3.82 -22.61 -11.31
CA ASP A 267 -3.30 -21.75 -10.23
C ASP A 267 -4.06 -20.42 -10.09
N VAL A 268 -4.53 -19.87 -11.22
CA VAL A 268 -5.38 -18.67 -11.22
C VAL A 268 -6.71 -18.97 -10.53
N LEU A 269 -7.34 -20.10 -10.80
CA LEU A 269 -8.64 -20.43 -10.21
C LEU A 269 -8.56 -21.10 -8.83
N ASP A 270 -7.37 -21.44 -8.33
CA ASP A 270 -7.21 -22.23 -7.09
C ASP A 270 -7.94 -23.60 -7.17
N VAL A 271 -7.90 -24.23 -8.34
CA VAL A 271 -8.52 -25.54 -8.60
C VAL A 271 -7.50 -26.56 -9.09
N PRO A 272 -7.72 -27.84 -8.82
CA PRO A 272 -6.85 -28.90 -9.32
C PRO A 272 -7.07 -29.18 -10.83
N PRO A 273 -6.13 -29.89 -11.48
CA PRO A 273 -6.15 -30.14 -12.93
C PRO A 273 -7.26 -31.06 -13.42
N ASP A 274 -7.95 -31.76 -12.52
CA ASP A 274 -9.07 -32.67 -12.76
C ASP A 274 -10.42 -32.06 -12.33
N ALA A 275 -10.44 -30.80 -11.87
CA ALA A 275 -11.66 -30.12 -11.42
C ALA A 275 -12.73 -30.15 -12.51
N THR A 276 -13.97 -30.42 -12.13
CA THR A 276 -15.15 -30.40 -12.99
C THR A 276 -15.53 -28.98 -13.39
N ALA A 277 -16.38 -28.82 -14.41
CA ALA A 277 -16.89 -27.51 -14.82
C ALA A 277 -17.68 -26.82 -13.69
N ALA A 278 -18.40 -27.57 -12.87
CA ALA A 278 -19.08 -27.06 -11.69
C ALA A 278 -18.09 -26.50 -10.65
N GLU A 279 -17.04 -27.26 -10.31
CA GLU A 279 -16.01 -26.80 -9.37
C GLU A 279 -15.25 -25.56 -9.87
N ILE A 280 -15.06 -25.43 -11.18
CA ILE A 280 -14.49 -24.24 -11.83
C ILE A 280 -15.42 -23.04 -11.65
N GLY A 281 -16.73 -23.22 -11.86
CA GLY A 281 -17.75 -22.20 -11.61
C GLY A 281 -17.76 -21.73 -10.16
N ASP A 282 -17.75 -22.68 -9.22
CA ASP A 282 -17.72 -22.39 -7.78
C ASP A 282 -16.43 -21.66 -7.37
N ALA A 283 -15.29 -22.03 -7.96
CA ALA A 283 -14.02 -21.37 -7.70
C ALA A 283 -14.02 -19.92 -8.18
N ARG A 284 -14.57 -19.65 -9.36
CA ARG A 284 -14.77 -18.27 -9.85
C ARG A 284 -15.69 -17.49 -8.91
N ALA A 285 -16.79 -18.08 -8.45
CA ALA A 285 -17.72 -17.44 -7.52
C ALA A 285 -17.02 -17.07 -6.20
N ARG A 286 -16.22 -17.98 -5.63
CA ARG A 286 -15.41 -17.70 -4.42
C ARG A 286 -14.40 -16.58 -4.66
N LEU A 287 -13.69 -16.59 -5.79
CA LEU A 287 -12.76 -15.50 -6.14
C LEU A 287 -13.47 -14.15 -6.29
N ALA A 288 -14.71 -14.13 -6.81
CA ALA A 288 -15.48 -12.89 -6.96
C ALA A 288 -15.74 -12.18 -5.63
N LEU A 289 -15.89 -12.93 -4.52
CA LEU A 289 -16.10 -12.39 -3.18
C LEU A 289 -14.91 -11.59 -2.63
N ARG A 290 -13.71 -11.76 -3.19
CA ARG A 290 -12.50 -11.02 -2.80
C ARG A 290 -11.92 -10.13 -3.88
N PHE A 291 -11.98 -10.56 -5.13
CA PHE A 291 -11.19 -9.97 -6.22
C PHE A 291 -12.04 -9.39 -7.35
N SER A 292 -13.37 -9.50 -7.31
CA SER A 292 -14.18 -8.89 -8.36
C SER A 292 -14.11 -7.36 -8.29
N PRO A 293 -14.07 -6.65 -9.44
CA PRO A 293 -14.15 -5.19 -9.47
C PRO A 293 -15.40 -4.69 -8.75
N GLN A 294 -16.53 -5.39 -8.92
CA GLN A 294 -17.79 -5.06 -8.29
C GLN A 294 -17.75 -5.08 -6.76
N ARG A 295 -17.06 -6.06 -6.16
CA ARG A 295 -16.87 -6.13 -4.70
C ARG A 295 -15.95 -5.03 -4.20
N LEU A 296 -14.91 -4.72 -4.97
CA LEU A 296 -13.83 -3.82 -4.56
C LEU A 296 -14.09 -2.34 -4.87
N ARG A 297 -15.07 -2.01 -5.72
CA ARG A 297 -15.36 -0.62 -6.17
C ARG A 297 -15.66 0.39 -5.05
N HIS A 298 -16.06 -0.09 -3.88
CA HIS A 298 -16.38 0.75 -2.72
C HIS A 298 -15.19 0.93 -1.76
N LEU A 299 -14.07 0.25 -2.02
CA LEU A 299 -12.86 0.34 -1.24
C LEU A 299 -11.86 1.23 -1.97
N ASP A 300 -11.24 2.14 -1.24
CA ASP A 300 -10.11 2.89 -1.77
C ASP A 300 -8.84 2.02 -1.70
N LEU A 301 -8.46 1.44 -2.83
CA LEU A 301 -7.31 0.57 -2.95
C LEU A 301 -6.02 1.32 -3.30
N GLY A 302 -6.05 2.66 -3.42
CA GLY A 302 -4.89 3.48 -3.76
C GLY A 302 -4.13 2.97 -4.99
N ASP A 303 -2.83 2.78 -4.83
CA ASP A 303 -1.90 2.30 -5.86
C ASP A 303 -2.27 0.93 -6.47
N LEU A 304 -3.06 0.12 -5.78
CA LEU A 304 -3.47 -1.21 -6.24
C LEU A 304 -4.74 -1.21 -7.08
N ALA A 305 -5.49 -0.10 -7.15
CA ALA A 305 -6.74 -0.04 -7.89
C ALA A 305 -6.56 -0.44 -9.37
N ALA A 306 -5.46 0.01 -9.99
CA ALA A 306 -5.13 -0.30 -11.38
C ALA A 306 -4.83 -1.80 -11.64
N ALA A 307 -4.52 -2.56 -10.59
CA ALA A 307 -4.22 -3.99 -10.73
C ALA A 307 -5.47 -4.89 -10.66
N VAL A 308 -6.61 -4.39 -10.18
CA VAL A 308 -7.82 -5.18 -9.97
C VAL A 308 -8.40 -5.71 -11.27
N GLU A 309 -8.58 -4.84 -12.27
CA GLU A 309 -9.19 -5.21 -13.54
C GLU A 309 -8.34 -6.23 -14.33
N PRO A 310 -7.02 -6.02 -14.54
CA PRO A 310 -6.17 -7.04 -15.16
C PRO A 310 -6.14 -8.38 -14.41
N LEU A 311 -6.19 -8.33 -13.07
CA LEU A 311 -6.23 -9.54 -12.25
C LEU A 311 -7.55 -10.30 -12.44
N TRP A 312 -8.67 -9.60 -12.52
CA TRP A 312 -9.98 -10.21 -12.73
C TRP A 312 -10.14 -10.77 -14.15
N GLN A 313 -9.63 -10.07 -15.17
CA GLN A 313 -9.60 -10.58 -16.55
C GLN A 313 -8.84 -11.91 -16.68
N GLN A 314 -7.80 -12.14 -15.87
CA GLN A 314 -7.13 -13.44 -15.81
C GLN A 314 -8.06 -14.54 -15.27
N VAL A 315 -8.87 -14.24 -14.26
CA VAL A 315 -9.87 -15.16 -13.70
C VAL A 315 -10.93 -15.51 -14.74
N ASP A 316 -11.48 -14.52 -15.44
CA ASP A 316 -12.48 -14.75 -16.49
C ASP A 316 -11.90 -15.56 -17.66
N LYS A 317 -10.68 -15.24 -18.10
CA LYS A 317 -9.97 -16.00 -19.15
C LYS A 317 -9.71 -17.45 -18.74
N ALA A 318 -9.26 -17.68 -17.51
CA ALA A 318 -9.01 -19.01 -16.97
C ALA A 318 -10.32 -19.82 -16.91
N THR A 319 -11.41 -19.20 -16.44
CA THR A 319 -12.73 -19.84 -16.35
C THR A 319 -13.23 -20.24 -17.73
N ALA A 320 -13.19 -19.33 -18.71
CA ALA A 320 -13.66 -19.60 -20.07
C ALA A 320 -12.89 -20.77 -20.71
N ARG A 321 -11.56 -20.82 -20.54
CA ARG A 321 -10.72 -21.89 -21.12
C ARG A 321 -10.94 -23.24 -20.42
N LEU A 322 -11.09 -23.27 -19.10
CA LEU A 322 -11.15 -24.51 -18.33
C LEU A 322 -12.56 -25.12 -18.25
N SER A 323 -13.61 -24.31 -18.40
CA SER A 323 -15.00 -24.79 -18.35
C SER A 323 -15.40 -25.56 -19.61
N ASP A 324 -14.79 -25.25 -20.76
CA ASP A 324 -14.99 -26.00 -22.00
C ASP A 324 -13.97 -27.14 -22.13
N ALA A 325 -14.46 -28.36 -22.33
CA ALA A 325 -13.61 -29.56 -22.34
C ALA A 325 -12.62 -29.58 -23.52
N SER A 326 -13.01 -29.07 -24.69
CA SER A 326 -12.15 -29.02 -25.88
C SER A 326 -11.03 -28.00 -25.69
N GLU A 327 -11.37 -26.81 -25.23
CA GLU A 327 -10.45 -25.71 -24.94
C GLU A 327 -9.47 -26.08 -23.82
N ARG A 328 -9.94 -26.76 -22.78
CA ARG A 328 -9.10 -27.31 -21.71
C ARG A 328 -8.13 -28.36 -22.23
N ALA A 329 -8.58 -29.29 -23.08
CA ALA A 329 -7.71 -30.29 -23.68
C ALA A 329 -6.60 -29.64 -24.53
N ARG A 330 -6.94 -28.63 -25.35
CA ARG A 330 -5.97 -27.84 -26.11
C ARG A 330 -4.98 -27.11 -25.20
N TYR A 331 -5.46 -26.54 -24.10
CA TYR A 331 -4.61 -25.85 -23.12
C TYR A 331 -3.64 -26.82 -22.43
N ASN A 332 -4.11 -28.00 -22.01
CA ASN A 332 -3.27 -29.03 -21.42
C ASN A 332 -2.19 -29.54 -22.39
N ALA A 333 -2.55 -29.74 -23.66
CA ALA A 333 -1.59 -30.11 -24.70
C ALA A 333 -0.54 -29.01 -24.92
N TRP A 334 -0.95 -27.73 -24.91
CA TRP A 334 -0.04 -26.59 -25.00
C TRP A 334 0.92 -26.51 -23.79
N LEU A 335 0.43 -26.75 -22.57
CA LEU A 335 1.26 -26.77 -21.37
C LEU A 335 2.31 -27.89 -21.45
N LEU A 336 1.91 -29.09 -21.85
CA LEU A 336 2.82 -30.22 -22.05
C LEU A 336 3.90 -29.90 -23.09
N ALA A 337 3.52 -29.30 -24.23
CA ALA A 337 4.46 -28.86 -25.26
C ALA A 337 5.43 -27.77 -24.78
N LYS A 338 5.08 -27.00 -23.74
CA LYS A 338 5.96 -26.03 -23.09
C LYS A 338 6.78 -26.62 -21.92
N GLY A 339 6.76 -27.94 -21.76
CA GLY A 339 7.45 -28.64 -20.67
C GLY A 339 6.80 -28.42 -19.30
N VAL A 340 5.58 -27.88 -19.27
CA VAL A 340 4.79 -27.73 -18.03
C VAL A 340 3.89 -28.95 -17.92
N ASP A 341 4.42 -29.99 -17.28
CA ASP A 341 3.62 -31.15 -16.94
C ASP A 341 2.80 -30.82 -15.68
N VAL A 342 1.56 -30.40 -15.90
CA VAL A 342 0.61 -30.05 -14.84
C VAL A 342 0.42 -31.22 -13.89
N ALA A 343 0.29 -32.44 -14.42
CA ALA A 343 0.19 -33.63 -13.59
C ALA A 343 1.48 -33.83 -12.78
N ALA A 344 2.68 -33.60 -13.33
CA ALA A 344 3.96 -33.72 -12.62
C ALA A 344 4.09 -32.69 -11.50
N ARG A 345 3.69 -31.44 -11.77
CA ARG A 345 3.68 -30.34 -10.78
C ARG A 345 2.80 -30.65 -9.58
N HIS A 346 1.75 -31.43 -9.79
CA HIS A 346 0.85 -31.92 -8.73
C HIS A 346 1.15 -33.36 -8.26
N ARG A 347 2.18 -34.04 -8.80
CA ARG A 347 2.54 -35.46 -8.53
C ARG A 347 3.59 -35.65 -7.43
N GLY A 348 4.00 -34.60 -6.71
CA GLY A 348 4.93 -34.75 -5.57
C GLY A 348 4.47 -35.79 -4.54
N GLN A 349 3.14 -36.00 -4.43
CA GLN A 349 2.46 -37.14 -3.82
C GLN A 349 1.12 -37.35 -4.56
N PRO A 350 0.62 -38.59 -4.73
CA PRO A 350 -0.74 -38.81 -5.22
C PRO A 350 -1.73 -38.12 -4.28
N ILE A 351 -2.49 -37.14 -4.79
CA ILE A 351 -3.50 -36.43 -4.00
C ILE A 351 -4.68 -37.38 -3.77
N ASP A 352 -4.76 -37.93 -2.57
CA ASP A 352 -5.88 -38.77 -2.13
C ASP A 352 -6.96 -37.87 -1.52
N ARG A 353 -7.79 -37.25 -2.36
CA ARG A 353 -8.85 -36.32 -1.90
C ARG A 353 -9.85 -37.00 -0.98
N SER A 354 -10.30 -38.19 -1.37
CA SER A 354 -11.30 -38.96 -0.63
C SER A 354 -10.74 -39.35 0.74
N GLY A 355 -9.52 -39.88 0.77
CA GLY A 355 -8.86 -40.20 2.03
C GLY A 355 -8.54 -38.95 2.84
N ALA A 356 -8.18 -37.80 2.25
CA ALA A 356 -7.96 -36.57 2.99
C ALA A 356 -9.25 -36.06 3.65
N GLU A 357 -10.38 -36.11 2.95
CA GLU A 357 -11.69 -35.73 3.49
C GLU A 357 -12.12 -36.68 4.62
N ALA A 358 -11.93 -37.98 4.47
CA ALA A 358 -12.22 -38.96 5.53
C ALA A 358 -11.40 -38.71 6.81
N GLU A 359 -10.10 -38.42 6.68
CA GLU A 359 -9.25 -38.04 7.83
C GLU A 359 -9.70 -36.70 8.43
N PHE A 360 -10.11 -35.74 7.59
CA PHE A 360 -10.61 -34.45 8.05
C PHE A 360 -11.91 -34.60 8.87
N GLU A 361 -12.86 -35.39 8.39
CA GLU A 361 -14.09 -35.73 9.13
C GLU A 361 -13.79 -36.43 10.46
N ALA A 362 -12.87 -37.39 10.46
CA ALA A 362 -12.40 -38.05 11.68
C ALA A 362 -11.77 -37.05 12.67
N GLY A 363 -10.99 -36.09 12.18
CA GLY A 363 -10.43 -35.00 12.97
C GLY A 363 -11.49 -34.08 13.59
N GLN A 364 -12.54 -33.73 12.82
CA GLN A 364 -13.67 -32.94 13.33
C GLN A 364 -14.44 -33.69 14.44
N LEU A 365 -14.69 -35.00 14.26
CA LEU A 365 -15.32 -35.85 15.28
C LEU A 365 -14.46 -35.95 16.54
N ALA A 366 -13.15 -36.09 16.40
CA ALA A 366 -12.21 -36.11 17.53
C ALA A 366 -12.21 -34.78 18.30
N LEU A 367 -12.19 -33.64 17.59
CA LEU A 367 -12.32 -32.31 18.21
C LEU A 367 -13.63 -32.14 18.98
N ALA A 368 -14.75 -32.61 18.41
CA ALA A 368 -16.07 -32.53 19.02
C ALA A 368 -16.15 -33.33 20.33
N ARG A 369 -15.42 -34.45 20.43
CA ARG A 369 -15.28 -35.27 21.65
C ARG A 369 -14.26 -34.72 22.65
N GLY A 370 -13.54 -33.66 22.31
CA GLY A 370 -12.46 -33.11 23.12
C GLY A 370 -11.12 -33.84 23.03
N ASP A 371 -10.98 -34.85 22.15
CA ASP A 371 -9.72 -35.58 21.95
C ASP A 371 -8.80 -34.80 20.99
N VAL A 372 -8.14 -33.78 21.53
CA VAL A 372 -7.32 -32.85 20.75
C VAL A 372 -6.10 -33.52 20.14
N ALA A 373 -5.47 -34.47 20.85
CA ALA A 373 -4.30 -35.19 20.37
C ALA A 373 -4.64 -36.00 19.10
N LYS A 374 -5.76 -36.74 19.10
CA LYS A 374 -6.21 -37.45 17.89
C LYS A 374 -6.61 -36.49 16.78
N ALA A 375 -7.28 -35.39 17.11
CA ALA A 375 -7.64 -34.39 16.10
C ALA A 375 -6.41 -33.85 15.36
N VAL A 376 -5.33 -33.51 16.07
CA VAL A 376 -4.07 -33.07 15.44
C VAL A 376 -3.51 -34.15 14.52
N ALA A 377 -3.52 -35.42 14.95
CA ALA A 377 -3.02 -36.53 14.13
C ALA A 377 -3.83 -36.71 12.84
N PHE A 378 -5.17 -36.66 12.94
CA PHE A 378 -6.08 -36.79 11.80
C PHE A 378 -5.96 -35.61 10.82
N PHE A 379 -5.94 -34.36 11.29
CA PHE A 379 -5.75 -33.21 10.39
C PHE A 379 -4.37 -33.20 9.75
N ALA A 380 -3.33 -33.63 10.46
CA ALA A 380 -2.00 -33.79 9.87
C ALA A 380 -1.99 -34.89 8.80
N ALA A 381 -2.76 -35.97 8.97
CA ALA A 381 -2.94 -36.99 7.94
C ALA A 381 -3.68 -36.43 6.71
N ALA A 382 -4.75 -35.65 6.90
CA ALA A 382 -5.46 -34.98 5.82
C ALA A 382 -4.53 -34.03 5.03
N ALA A 383 -3.78 -33.18 5.71
CA ALA A 383 -2.81 -32.26 5.10
C ALA A 383 -1.68 -32.99 4.35
N ARG A 384 -1.22 -34.15 4.83
CA ARG A 384 -0.25 -34.97 4.08
C ARG A 384 -0.86 -35.61 2.83
N LYS A 385 -2.11 -36.07 2.89
CA LYS A 385 -2.80 -36.67 1.73
C LYS A 385 -3.17 -35.64 0.67
N TYR A 386 -3.39 -34.38 1.08
CA TYR A 386 -3.61 -33.25 0.18
C TYR A 386 -2.80 -32.03 0.65
N PRO A 387 -1.49 -31.99 0.30
CA PRO A 387 -0.61 -30.87 0.65
C PRO A 387 -1.12 -29.54 0.09
N ASP A 388 -0.81 -28.45 0.80
CA ASP A 388 -1.20 -27.07 0.46
C ASP A 388 -2.71 -26.81 0.40
N HIS A 389 -3.53 -27.77 0.85
CA HIS A 389 -4.97 -27.59 0.91
C HIS A 389 -5.35 -26.74 2.13
N VAL A 390 -5.80 -25.52 1.82
CA VAL A 390 -6.02 -24.45 2.80
C VAL A 390 -6.94 -24.87 3.95
N ASP A 391 -8.00 -25.63 3.68
CA ASP A 391 -8.95 -26.04 4.72
C ASP A 391 -8.31 -26.96 5.76
N TYR A 392 -7.45 -27.89 5.32
CA TYR A 392 -6.86 -28.91 6.20
C TYR A 392 -5.76 -28.31 7.07
N GLU A 393 -4.90 -27.50 6.47
CA GLU A 393 -3.85 -26.77 7.20
C GLU A 393 -4.44 -25.76 8.19
N SER A 394 -5.53 -25.06 7.83
CA SER A 394 -6.19 -24.12 8.74
C SER A 394 -6.78 -24.81 9.97
N TYR A 395 -7.41 -25.98 9.80
CA TYR A 395 -7.91 -26.77 10.92
C TYR A 395 -6.80 -27.46 11.71
N LEU A 396 -5.70 -27.86 11.05
CA LEU A 396 -4.53 -28.35 11.75
C LEU A 396 -3.94 -27.28 12.67
N ALA A 397 -3.84 -26.03 12.21
CA ALA A 397 -3.42 -24.90 13.03
C ALA A 397 -4.37 -24.68 14.23
N TRP A 398 -5.69 -24.76 14.02
CA TRP A 398 -6.68 -24.69 15.10
C TRP A 398 -6.52 -25.84 16.13
N ALA A 399 -6.33 -27.07 15.67
CA ALA A 399 -6.12 -28.22 16.54
C ALA A 399 -4.79 -28.13 17.31
N ARG A 400 -3.73 -27.67 16.66
CA ARG A 400 -2.43 -27.41 17.30
C ARG A 400 -2.51 -26.33 18.36
N TYR A 401 -3.21 -25.22 18.07
CA TYR A 401 -3.54 -24.19 19.07
C TYR A 401 -4.16 -24.82 20.31
N ARG A 402 -5.22 -25.62 20.14
CA ARG A 402 -5.87 -26.30 21.29
C ARG A 402 -4.91 -27.20 22.06
N ALA A 403 -4.08 -27.98 21.35
CA ALA A 403 -3.14 -28.89 22.00
C ALA A 403 -2.09 -28.14 22.82
N ASP A 404 -1.64 -26.98 22.34
CA ASP A 404 -0.70 -26.13 23.06
C ASP A 404 -1.35 -25.51 24.32
N ILE A 405 -2.63 -25.12 24.25
CA ILE A 405 -3.37 -24.63 25.43
C ILE A 405 -3.53 -25.73 26.48
N ASP A 406 -3.82 -26.96 26.06
CA ASP A 406 -3.92 -28.11 26.98
C ASP A 406 -2.57 -28.41 27.67
N ARG A 407 -1.44 -28.01 27.05
CA ARG A 407 -0.09 -28.06 27.64
C ARG A 407 0.29 -26.81 28.45
N GLY A 408 -0.63 -25.87 28.65
CA GLY A 408 -0.41 -24.67 29.47
C GLY A 408 0.25 -23.50 28.75
N ALA A 409 0.26 -23.47 27.41
CA ALA A 409 0.75 -22.30 26.67
C ALA A 409 -0.16 -21.08 26.87
N ASP A 410 0.41 -19.88 26.71
CA ASP A 410 -0.38 -18.64 26.74
C ASP A 410 -1.42 -18.61 25.62
N ARG A 411 -2.67 -18.34 25.99
CA ARG A 411 -3.80 -18.40 25.05
C ARG A 411 -3.67 -17.39 23.92
N THR A 412 -3.41 -16.14 24.27
CA THR A 412 -3.47 -15.02 23.33
C THR A 412 -2.29 -15.05 22.36
N ALA A 413 -1.08 -15.27 22.87
CA ALA A 413 0.13 -15.36 22.07
C ALA A 413 0.09 -16.56 21.11
N THR A 414 -0.34 -17.73 21.59
CA THR A 414 -0.45 -18.93 20.74
C THR A 414 -1.56 -18.77 19.69
N ALA A 415 -2.71 -18.19 20.04
CA ALA A 415 -3.77 -17.89 19.06
C ALA A 415 -3.29 -16.92 17.98
N LEU A 416 -2.55 -15.86 18.35
CA LEU A 416 -2.02 -14.88 17.39
C LEU A 416 -1.01 -15.52 16.43
N ARG A 417 -0.14 -16.41 16.93
CA ARG A 417 0.82 -17.16 16.11
C ARG A 417 0.11 -17.98 15.04
N TYR A 418 -0.84 -18.84 15.44
CA TYR A 418 -1.58 -19.69 14.50
C TYR A 418 -2.51 -18.89 13.60
N ARG A 419 -3.10 -17.79 14.08
CA ARG A 419 -3.87 -16.86 13.24
C ARG A 419 -3.00 -16.32 12.10
N THR A 420 -1.80 -15.84 12.42
CA THR A 420 -0.87 -15.28 11.42
C THR A 420 -0.50 -16.31 10.36
N GLU A 421 -0.22 -17.55 10.78
CA GLU A 421 0.07 -18.68 9.88
C GLU A 421 -1.09 -18.93 8.90
N VAL A 422 -2.32 -19.00 9.41
CA VAL A 422 -3.51 -19.26 8.58
C VAL A 422 -3.87 -18.07 7.69
N GLU A 423 -3.70 -16.83 8.17
CA GLU A 423 -3.90 -15.62 7.36
C GLU A 423 -2.93 -15.60 6.16
N GLN A 424 -1.66 -15.92 6.38
CA GLN A 424 -0.66 -16.04 5.31
C GLN A 424 -1.03 -17.14 4.32
N LEU A 425 -1.46 -18.31 4.80
CA LEU A 425 -1.87 -19.42 3.95
C LEU A 425 -3.04 -19.06 3.02
N GLN A 426 -4.00 -18.29 3.53
CA GLN A 426 -5.19 -17.85 2.78
C GLN A 426 -4.96 -16.61 1.91
N SER A 427 -3.88 -15.88 2.16
CA SER A 427 -3.61 -14.63 1.45
C SER A 427 -3.47 -14.86 -0.06
N GLY A 428 -4.11 -13.97 -0.84
CA GLY A 428 -4.18 -14.08 -2.30
C GLY A 428 -4.92 -15.30 -2.90
N ARG A 429 -5.54 -16.16 -2.08
CA ARG A 429 -6.30 -17.34 -2.52
C ARG A 429 -7.80 -17.10 -2.50
N ALA A 430 -8.54 -17.95 -3.24
CA ALA A 430 -9.99 -18.07 -3.10
C ALA A 430 -10.38 -18.33 -1.62
N PRO A 431 -11.33 -17.57 -1.05
CA PRO A 431 -11.82 -17.81 0.30
C PRO A 431 -12.47 -19.18 0.39
N ARG A 432 -12.36 -19.86 1.54
CA ARG A 432 -13.00 -21.16 1.77
C ARG A 432 -13.73 -21.18 3.11
N PRO A 433 -15.00 -21.65 3.20
CA PRO A 433 -15.79 -21.55 4.42
C PRO A 433 -15.14 -22.22 5.63
N ARG A 434 -14.56 -23.42 5.43
CA ARG A 434 -13.90 -24.19 6.48
C ARG A 434 -12.66 -23.44 7.00
N ALA A 435 -11.76 -23.04 6.10
CA ALA A 435 -10.59 -22.24 6.49
C ALA A 435 -10.95 -20.91 7.17
N LEU A 436 -12.01 -20.24 6.73
CA LEU A 436 -12.53 -19.02 7.34
C LEU A 436 -13.08 -19.25 8.75
N LEU A 437 -13.76 -20.38 8.99
CA LEU A 437 -14.20 -20.74 10.34
C LEU A 437 -13.02 -20.94 11.29
N ALA A 438 -11.97 -21.63 10.85
CA ALA A 438 -10.75 -21.80 11.64
C ALA A 438 -10.12 -20.45 12.01
N LEU A 439 -10.06 -19.50 11.06
CA LEU A 439 -9.64 -18.12 11.35
C LEU A 439 -10.55 -17.41 12.33
N ALA A 440 -11.88 -17.55 12.20
CA ALA A 440 -12.83 -16.95 13.12
C ALA A 440 -12.65 -17.47 14.55
N LEU A 441 -12.44 -18.78 14.71
CA LEU A 441 -12.15 -19.42 15.99
C LEU A 441 -10.83 -18.90 16.62
N LEU A 442 -9.78 -18.75 15.81
CA LEU A 442 -8.51 -18.17 16.25
C LEU A 442 -8.64 -16.69 16.62
N CYS A 443 -9.43 -15.91 15.88
CA CYS A 443 -9.72 -14.51 16.20
C CYS A 443 -10.49 -14.38 17.51
N ALA A 444 -11.52 -15.20 17.72
CA ALA A 444 -12.27 -15.24 18.99
C ALA A 444 -11.35 -15.65 20.16
N ALA A 445 -10.42 -16.58 19.95
CA ALA A 445 -9.40 -16.93 20.94
C ALA A 445 -8.47 -15.76 21.30
N CYS A 446 -8.15 -14.89 20.33
CA CYS A 446 -7.43 -13.64 20.55
C CYS A 446 -8.29 -12.50 21.15
N ARG A 447 -9.58 -12.72 21.41
CA ARG A 447 -10.56 -11.68 21.79
C ARG A 447 -10.74 -10.58 20.73
N ASP A 448 -10.53 -10.91 19.46
CA ASP A 448 -10.80 -10.02 18.32
C ASP A 448 -12.15 -10.41 17.68
N ASP A 449 -13.24 -10.09 18.38
CA ASP A 449 -14.59 -10.44 17.96
C ASP A 449 -14.97 -9.78 16.63
N GLY A 450 -14.42 -8.59 16.36
CA GLY A 450 -14.64 -7.87 15.11
C GLY A 450 -14.07 -8.62 13.90
N ALA A 451 -12.85 -9.15 14.00
CA ALA A 451 -12.28 -9.98 12.95
C ALA A 451 -13.00 -11.33 12.85
N ALA A 452 -13.37 -11.94 13.97
CA ALA A 452 -14.09 -13.21 13.97
C ALA A 452 -15.45 -13.11 13.25
N ARG A 453 -16.27 -12.09 13.55
CA ARG A 453 -17.54 -11.85 12.85
C ARG A 453 -17.34 -11.63 11.36
N TRP A 454 -16.32 -10.86 10.97
CA TRP A 454 -16.01 -10.61 9.57
C TRP A 454 -15.68 -11.90 8.81
N TYR A 455 -14.85 -12.78 9.37
CA TYR A 455 -14.52 -14.07 8.74
C TYR A 455 -15.75 -15.00 8.65
N LEU A 456 -16.66 -14.95 9.62
CA LEU A 456 -17.92 -15.69 9.59
C LEU A 456 -18.87 -15.16 8.51
N GLU A 457 -18.99 -13.85 8.35
CA GLU A 457 -19.78 -13.24 7.27
C GLU A 457 -19.23 -13.62 5.90
N GLU A 458 -17.91 -13.62 5.73
CA GLU A 458 -17.29 -14.08 4.48
C GLU A 458 -17.56 -15.57 4.22
N ALA A 459 -17.51 -16.42 5.26
CA ALA A 459 -17.82 -17.84 5.13
C ALA A 459 -19.28 -18.07 4.73
N LEU A 460 -20.21 -17.33 5.35
CA LEU A 460 -21.65 -17.43 5.08
C LEU A 460 -22.06 -16.79 3.75
N ALA A 461 -21.26 -15.85 3.22
CA ALA A 461 -21.45 -15.34 1.86
C ALA A 461 -21.12 -16.39 0.79
N ILE A 462 -20.25 -17.37 1.11
CA ILE A 462 -19.92 -18.50 0.23
C ILE A 462 -20.96 -19.61 0.39
N ASP A 463 -21.23 -20.00 1.63
CA ASP A 463 -22.19 -21.05 1.98
C ASP A 463 -23.11 -20.55 3.12
N PRO A 464 -24.28 -20.01 2.78
CA PRO A 464 -25.25 -19.50 3.76
C PRO A 464 -25.76 -20.57 4.74
N ALA A 465 -25.67 -21.85 4.37
CA ALA A 465 -26.11 -22.97 5.19
C ALA A 465 -24.97 -23.61 6.00
N TYR A 466 -23.79 -22.96 6.04
CA TYR A 466 -22.64 -23.50 6.76
C TYR A 466 -22.84 -23.47 8.29
N GLU A 467 -23.46 -24.54 8.80
CA GLU A 467 -23.93 -24.68 10.16
C GLU A 467 -22.88 -24.38 11.25
N PRO A 468 -21.59 -24.81 11.13
CA PRO A 468 -20.57 -24.46 12.12
C PRO A 468 -20.35 -22.94 12.25
N ALA A 469 -20.42 -22.19 11.14
CA ALA A 469 -20.30 -20.74 11.15
C ALA A 469 -21.55 -20.07 11.74
N LEU A 470 -22.75 -20.57 11.42
CA LEU A 470 -24.00 -20.09 12.02
C LEU A 470 -24.00 -20.25 13.55
N ARG A 471 -23.58 -21.43 14.04
CA ARG A 471 -23.45 -21.70 15.48
C ARG A 471 -22.44 -20.81 16.17
N LEU A 472 -21.26 -20.61 15.57
CA LEU A 472 -20.25 -19.74 16.16
C LEU A 472 -20.74 -18.29 16.21
N ARG A 473 -21.35 -17.80 15.13
CA ARG A 473 -21.95 -16.46 15.08
C ARG A 473 -23.00 -16.28 16.19
N ALA A 474 -23.93 -17.23 16.34
CA ALA A 474 -24.96 -17.17 17.38
C ALA A 474 -24.38 -17.11 18.81
N ARG A 475 -23.23 -17.74 19.06
CA ARG A 475 -22.55 -17.71 20.37
C ARG A 475 -21.85 -16.38 20.67
N MET A 476 -21.55 -15.58 19.65
CA MET A 476 -20.84 -14.31 19.79
C MET A 476 -21.77 -13.11 20.03
N GLY A 477 -23.09 -13.33 20.05
CA GLY A 477 -24.11 -12.27 19.99
C GLY A 477 -23.96 -11.45 18.72
#